data_AF-A0A919LY12-F1
#
_entry.id   AF-A0A919LY12-F1
#
_cell.length_a   1.000
_cell.length_b   1.000
_cell.length_c   1.000
_cell.angle_alpha   90.00
_cell.angle_beta   90.00
_cell.angle_gamma   90.00
#
_symmetry.space_group_name_H-M   'P 1'
#
loop_
_entity.id
_entity.type
_entity.pdbx_description
1 polymer ?
#
loop_
_entity_poly.entity_id
_entity_poly.type
_entity_poly.pdbx_seq_one_letter_code
_entity_poly.pdbx_strand_id
1 'polypeptide(L)'
;MRRTIVAGGAEEESLTTIPPTPAGAGKAIGLVIPALSGKLKGHAQRVPTKTGSVTELVSVLEKKVTADEVNQAMRQAADGNESFGYTEEEIVSSDIIGSHFGSIYDATQLEIVEAGGVQLVKTVAWYDNEYGFVTQLIRVLEKFAR
;
A
#
# COMPACT_ATOMS: atom_id res chain seq x y z
N MET A 1 9.21 -7.13 -9.29
CA MET A 1 8.98 -6.07 -8.29
C MET A 1 8.86 -6.71 -6.91
N ARG A 2 9.14 -5.97 -5.83
CA ARG A 2 9.03 -6.47 -4.44
C ARG A 2 8.06 -5.58 -3.65
N ARG A 3 7.18 -6.21 -2.88
CA ARG A 3 6.27 -5.55 -1.94
C ARG A 3 6.69 -5.90 -0.51
N THR A 4 6.83 -4.90 0.33
CA THR A 4 6.97 -5.07 1.78
C THR A 4 5.72 -4.47 2.42
N ILE A 5 5.09 -5.22 3.32
CA ILE A 5 3.99 -4.71 4.13
C ILE A 5 4.54 -4.55 5.55
N VAL A 6 4.37 -3.39 6.15
CA VAL A 6 4.53 -3.22 7.59
C VAL A 6 3.12 -3.17 8.16
N ALA A 7 2.73 -4.23 8.87
CA ALA A 7 1.36 -4.42 9.33
C ALA A 7 1.27 -4.30 10.85
N GLY A 8 0.31 -3.51 11.32
CA GLY A 8 -0.20 -3.58 12.68
C GLY A 8 -1.03 -4.85 12.91
N GLY A 9 -1.43 -5.09 14.16
CA GLY A 9 -2.26 -6.24 14.55
C GLY A 9 -1.55 -7.16 15.53
N ALA A 10 -1.03 -6.59 16.61
CA ALA A 10 -0.28 -7.34 17.60
C ALA A 10 -1.17 -8.30 18.41
N GLU A 11 -0.89 -9.60 18.34
CA GLU A 11 -1.21 -10.56 19.42
C GLU A 11 -0.18 -10.39 20.56
N GLU A 12 -0.52 -10.78 21.79
CA GLU A 12 0.15 -10.40 23.05
C GLU A 12 1.69 -10.60 23.05
N GLU A 13 2.23 -11.59 22.32
CA GLU A 13 3.67 -11.85 22.17
C GLU A 13 4.41 -10.91 21.19
N SER A 14 3.69 -10.16 20.36
CA SER A 14 4.26 -9.31 19.30
C SER A 14 4.48 -7.85 19.72
N LEU A 15 4.31 -7.53 21.01
CA LEU A 15 4.55 -6.18 21.54
C LEU A 15 6.05 -5.83 21.66
N THR A 16 6.94 -6.83 21.58
CA THR A 16 8.39 -6.67 21.76
C THR A 16 9.22 -7.29 20.63
N THR A 17 8.57 -7.84 19.60
CA THR A 17 9.24 -8.57 18.51
C THR A 17 8.70 -8.16 17.14
N ILE A 18 9.50 -8.34 16.08
CA ILE A 18 9.09 -8.07 14.68
C ILE A 18 9.19 -9.39 13.89
N PRO A 19 8.15 -10.24 13.91
CA PRO A 19 8.18 -11.49 13.19
C PRO A 19 7.98 -11.27 11.68
N PRO A 20 8.86 -11.81 10.81
CA PRO A 20 8.63 -11.82 9.38
C PRO A 20 7.57 -12.87 9.03
N THR A 21 6.62 -12.52 8.17
CA THR A 21 5.57 -13.43 7.71
C THR A 21 5.43 -13.42 6.19
N PRO A 22 5.25 -14.59 5.53
CA PRO A 22 4.91 -14.62 4.11
C PRO A 22 3.58 -13.88 3.86
N ALA A 23 3.55 -12.95 2.90
CA ALA A 23 2.34 -12.21 2.55
C ALA A 23 1.69 -12.77 1.27
N GLY A 24 0.51 -13.39 1.40
CA GLY A 24 -0.24 -13.95 0.27
C GLY A 24 -0.75 -12.90 -0.73
N ALA A 25 -0.88 -11.64 -0.31
CA ALA A 25 -1.42 -10.56 -1.13
C ALA A 25 -0.62 -10.31 -2.42
N GLY A 26 0.71 -10.51 -2.39
CA GLY A 26 1.55 -10.38 -3.59
C GLY A 26 1.26 -11.44 -4.67
N LYS A 27 0.79 -12.62 -4.28
CA LYS A 27 0.34 -13.66 -5.23
C LYS A 27 -1.11 -13.43 -5.68
N ALA A 28 -1.97 -12.99 -4.76
CA ALA A 28 -3.39 -12.77 -5.02
C ALA A 28 -3.67 -11.61 -6.00
N ILE A 29 -2.77 -10.63 -6.10
CA ILE A 29 -2.93 -9.51 -7.04
C ILE A 29 -3.07 -9.95 -8.50
N GLY A 30 -2.50 -11.09 -8.90
CA GLY A 30 -2.67 -11.66 -10.24
C GLY A 30 -4.11 -12.11 -10.54
N LEU A 31 -4.93 -12.33 -9.51
CA LEU A 31 -6.35 -12.63 -9.66
C LEU A 31 -7.18 -11.36 -9.91
N VAL A 32 -6.75 -10.21 -9.38
CA VAL A 32 -7.44 -8.92 -9.51
C VAL A 32 -6.97 -8.16 -10.76
N ILE A 33 -5.66 -8.17 -11.02
CA ILE A 33 -5.03 -7.52 -12.18
C ILE A 33 -4.23 -8.60 -12.92
N PRO A 34 -4.84 -9.32 -13.90
CA PRO A 34 -4.20 -10.46 -14.57
C PRO A 34 -2.83 -10.16 -15.20
N ALA A 35 -2.64 -8.94 -15.71
CA ALA A 35 -1.37 -8.50 -16.29
C ALA A 35 -0.18 -8.47 -15.30
N LEU A 36 -0.46 -8.54 -13.99
CA LEU A 36 0.54 -8.59 -12.91
C LEU A 36 0.81 -10.01 -12.39
N SER A 37 0.16 -11.03 -12.94
CA SER A 37 0.36 -12.43 -12.53
C SER A 37 1.83 -12.84 -12.65
N GLY A 38 2.40 -13.38 -11.56
CA GLY A 38 3.80 -13.79 -11.49
C GLY A 38 4.83 -12.65 -11.39
N LYS A 39 4.43 -11.38 -11.49
CA LYS A 39 5.36 -10.22 -11.50
C LYS A 39 5.65 -9.64 -10.11
N LEU A 40 4.77 -9.91 -9.15
CA LEU A 40 4.82 -9.39 -7.78
C LEU A 40 5.14 -10.51 -6.77
N LYS A 41 6.02 -10.21 -5.82
CA LYS A 41 6.30 -11.02 -4.63
C LYS A 41 6.31 -10.11 -3.41
N GLY A 42 5.99 -10.64 -2.24
CA GLY A 42 6.05 -9.84 -1.03
C GLY A 42 6.06 -10.63 0.27
N HIS A 43 6.29 -9.88 1.34
CA HIS A 43 6.30 -10.35 2.72
C HIS A 43 5.72 -9.26 3.61
N ALA A 44 5.42 -9.60 4.85
CA ALA A 44 4.99 -8.66 5.87
C ALA A 44 5.91 -8.69 7.09
N GLN A 45 6.13 -7.53 7.70
CA GLN A 45 6.71 -7.36 9.02
C GLN A 45 5.59 -6.92 9.94
N ARG A 46 5.32 -7.73 10.98
CA ARG A 46 4.37 -7.33 12.03
C ARG A 46 5.11 -6.47 13.04
N VAL A 47 4.55 -5.31 13.37
CA VAL A 47 5.17 -4.36 14.31
C VAL A 47 4.24 -4.10 15.50
N PRO A 48 4.76 -3.64 16.66
CA PRO A 48 4.00 -3.38 17.88
C PRO A 48 2.99 -2.21 17.80
N THR A 49 2.03 -2.29 16.89
CA THR A 49 0.94 -1.32 16.72
C THR A 49 -0.39 -2.05 16.69
N LYS A 50 -1.43 -1.47 17.29
CA LYS A 50 -2.76 -2.10 17.39
C LYS A 50 -3.42 -2.25 16.02
N THR A 51 -3.45 -1.16 15.28
CA THR A 51 -3.93 -1.09 13.89
C THR A 51 -3.18 0.04 13.20
N GLY A 52 -3.38 0.12 11.90
CA GLY A 52 -2.71 1.04 11.01
C GLY A 52 -1.46 0.43 10.40
N SER A 53 -1.46 0.34 9.08
CA SER A 53 -0.48 -0.40 8.31
C SER A 53 -0.01 0.40 7.11
N VAL A 54 1.11 -0.01 6.54
CA VAL A 54 1.69 0.60 5.34
C VAL A 54 2.20 -0.47 4.39
N THR A 55 2.08 -0.21 3.09
CA THR A 55 2.67 -0.99 2.02
C THR A 55 3.75 -0.17 1.32
N GLU A 56 4.95 -0.71 1.25
CA GLU A 56 5.99 -0.27 0.33
C GLU A 56 5.99 -1.16 -0.91
N LEU A 57 5.98 -0.54 -2.09
CA LEU A 57 6.11 -1.22 -3.37
C LEU A 57 7.37 -0.71 -4.08
N VAL A 58 8.37 -1.58 -4.22
CA VAL A 58 9.57 -1.33 -4.99
C VAL A 58 9.43 -1.99 -6.36
N SER A 59 9.45 -1.17 -7.41
CA SER A 59 9.13 -1.57 -8.76
C SER A 59 10.20 -1.15 -9.78
N VAL A 60 10.26 -1.88 -10.89
CA VAL A 60 10.96 -1.48 -12.11
C VAL A 60 9.87 -1.23 -13.13
N LEU A 61 9.77 0.00 -13.62
CA LEU A 61 8.74 0.40 -14.58
C LEU A 61 9.25 0.19 -16.02
N GLU A 62 8.33 0.12 -16.97
CA GLU A 62 8.66 -0.05 -18.40
C GLU A 62 9.33 1.20 -19.00
N LYS A 63 9.18 2.35 -18.34
CA LYS A 63 9.80 3.62 -18.72
C LYS A 63 10.49 4.25 -17.52
N LYS A 64 11.48 5.10 -17.79
CA LYS A 64 12.02 6.00 -16.77
C LYS A 64 10.98 7.06 -16.40
N VAL A 65 10.93 7.42 -15.13
CA VAL A 65 10.01 8.42 -14.57
C VAL A 65 10.76 9.33 -13.60
N THR A 66 10.15 10.48 -13.33
CA THR A 66 10.55 11.46 -12.31
C THR A 66 9.59 11.42 -11.13
N ALA A 67 9.98 12.05 -10.02
CA ALA A 67 9.13 12.10 -8.83
C ALA A 67 7.80 12.82 -9.12
N ASP A 68 7.87 13.94 -9.85
CA ASP A 68 6.71 14.73 -10.24
C ASP A 68 5.73 13.93 -11.11
N GLU A 69 6.23 13.16 -12.08
CA GLU A 69 5.37 12.33 -12.94
C GLU A 69 4.63 11.25 -12.14
N VAL A 70 5.31 10.61 -11.18
CA VAL A 70 4.69 9.59 -10.32
C VAL A 70 3.67 10.23 -9.39
N ASN A 71 4.05 11.31 -8.70
CA ASN A 71 3.15 12.02 -7.78
C ASN A 71 1.92 12.58 -8.50
N GLN A 72 2.08 13.14 -9.69
CA GLN A 72 0.97 13.62 -10.50
C GLN A 72 0.04 12.48 -10.90
N ALA A 73 0.57 11.34 -11.35
CA ALA A 73 -0.24 10.18 -11.71
C ALA A 73 -1.02 9.63 -10.51
N MET A 74 -0.40 9.55 -9.32
CA MET A 74 -1.08 9.10 -8.10
C MET A 74 -2.16 10.08 -7.64
N ARG A 75 -1.88 11.39 -7.69
CA ARG A 75 -2.87 12.43 -7.37
C ARG A 75 -4.09 12.35 -8.29
N GLN A 76 -3.87 12.17 -9.59
CA GLN A 76 -4.96 12.00 -10.56
C GLN A 76 -5.78 10.74 -10.31
N ALA A 77 -5.12 9.64 -9.91
CA ALA A 77 -5.82 8.39 -9.58
C ALA A 77 -6.67 8.47 -8.30
N ALA A 78 -6.32 9.39 -7.39
CA ALA A 78 -7.03 9.65 -6.14
C ALA A 78 -8.16 10.69 -6.28
N ASP A 79 -8.11 11.53 -7.31
CA ASP A 79 -9.11 12.60 -7.49
C ASP A 79 -10.52 12.02 -7.67
N GLY A 80 -11.44 12.39 -6.77
CA GLY A 80 -12.80 11.87 -6.72
C GLY A 80 -12.92 10.37 -6.37
N ASN A 81 -11.83 9.70 -5.97
CA ASN A 81 -11.83 8.28 -5.69
C ASN A 81 -12.06 8.00 -4.20
N GLU A 82 -13.22 7.45 -3.86
CA GLU A 82 -13.58 7.12 -2.47
C GLU A 82 -12.76 5.96 -1.86
N SER A 83 -12.10 5.14 -2.68
CA SER A 83 -11.33 3.97 -2.24
C SER A 83 -9.83 4.23 -2.12
N PHE A 84 -9.31 5.26 -2.81
CA PHE A 84 -7.89 5.57 -2.87
C PHE A 84 -7.63 7.04 -2.58
N GLY A 85 -6.98 7.31 -1.45
CA GLY A 85 -6.58 8.65 -1.02
C GLY A 85 -5.16 9.02 -1.46
N TYR A 86 -4.84 10.30 -1.30
CA TYR A 86 -3.53 10.88 -1.56
C TYR A 86 -3.18 11.88 -0.46
N THR A 87 -1.95 11.87 0.04
CA THR A 87 -1.45 12.84 1.01
C THR A 87 -0.04 13.34 0.64
N GLU A 88 0.22 14.58 1.00
CA GLU A 88 1.55 15.23 1.03
C GLU A 88 1.94 15.63 2.46
N GLU A 89 1.12 15.29 3.44
CA GLU A 89 1.39 15.55 4.85
C GLU A 89 2.28 14.44 5.43
N GLU A 90 3.18 14.79 6.34
CA GLU A 90 4.05 13.85 7.07
C GLU A 90 3.24 13.10 8.15
N ILE A 91 2.29 12.28 7.71
CA ILE A 91 1.42 11.49 8.58
C ILE A 91 2.12 10.25 9.13
N VAL A 92 1.63 9.75 10.26
CA VAL A 92 2.08 8.50 10.88
C VAL A 92 0.94 7.48 10.99
N SER A 93 1.25 6.26 11.43
CA SER A 93 0.30 5.15 11.45
C SER A 93 -0.97 5.41 12.27
N SER A 94 -0.92 6.26 13.30
CA SER A 94 -2.10 6.60 14.11
C SER A 94 -3.08 7.53 13.39
N ASP A 95 -2.59 8.35 12.45
CA ASP A 95 -3.42 9.37 11.79
C ASP A 95 -4.40 8.75 10.79
N ILE A 96 -4.10 7.54 10.31
CA ILE A 96 -4.96 6.81 9.35
C ILE A 96 -6.01 5.94 10.03
N ILE A 97 -6.01 5.81 11.36
CA ILE A 97 -6.96 4.99 12.09
C ILE A 97 -8.37 5.58 11.94
N GLY A 98 -9.32 4.77 11.46
CA GLY A 98 -10.67 5.21 11.14
C GLY A 98 -10.82 5.83 9.75
N SER A 99 -9.77 5.85 8.93
CA SER A 99 -9.86 6.28 7.54
C SER A 99 -10.67 5.27 6.70
N HIS A 100 -11.58 5.79 5.88
CA HIS A 100 -12.45 4.99 5.00
C HIS A 100 -11.80 4.60 3.67
N PHE A 101 -10.57 5.06 3.40
CA PHE A 101 -9.85 4.67 2.20
C PHE A 101 -9.27 3.27 2.36
N GLY A 102 -9.38 2.44 1.33
CA GLY A 102 -8.69 1.15 1.29
C GLY A 102 -7.18 1.27 1.12
N SER A 103 -6.70 2.43 0.65
CA SER A 103 -5.29 2.78 0.52
C SER A 103 -5.13 4.29 0.40
N ILE A 104 -4.09 4.86 1.00
CA ILE A 104 -3.76 6.30 0.94
C ILE A 104 -2.31 6.40 0.50
N TYR A 105 -2.07 6.89 -0.72
CA TYR A 105 -0.71 7.12 -1.21
C TYR A 105 -0.06 8.28 -0.45
N ASP A 106 1.19 8.07 -0.05
CA ASP A 106 2.01 9.05 0.65
C ASP A 106 3.13 9.55 -0.27
N ALA A 107 2.96 10.78 -0.77
CA ALA A 107 3.91 11.40 -1.69
C ALA A 107 5.25 11.73 -1.02
N THR A 108 5.28 11.87 0.32
CA THR A 108 6.50 12.21 1.07
C THR A 108 7.52 11.07 1.08
N GLN A 109 7.05 9.83 0.83
CA GLN A 109 7.87 8.61 0.88
C GLN A 109 8.22 8.04 -0.50
N LEU A 110 7.96 8.79 -1.58
CA LEU A 110 8.40 8.41 -2.92
C LEU A 110 9.92 8.45 -3.02
N GLU A 111 10.52 7.33 -3.43
CA GLU A 111 11.95 7.26 -3.72
C GLU A 111 12.19 6.72 -5.12
N ILE A 112 13.06 7.37 -5.87
CA ILE A 112 13.51 6.93 -7.18
C ILE A 112 15.03 6.83 -7.15
N VAL A 113 15.55 5.63 -7.40
CA VAL A 113 16.99 5.36 -7.39
C VAL A 113 17.38 4.72 -8.71
N GLU A 114 18.48 5.16 -9.30
CA GLU A 114 19.06 4.54 -10.49
C GLU A 114 20.35 3.81 -10.13
N ALA A 115 20.43 2.53 -10.49
CA ALA A 115 21.63 1.72 -10.28
C ALA A 115 21.83 0.78 -11.48
N GLY A 116 23.02 0.79 -12.08
CA GLY A 116 23.36 -0.08 -13.20
C GLY A 116 22.45 0.07 -14.42
N GLY A 117 21.96 1.29 -14.69
CA GLY A 117 21.03 1.59 -15.79
C GLY A 117 19.58 1.16 -15.57
N VAL A 118 19.26 0.59 -14.40
CA VAL A 118 17.89 0.25 -14.00
C VAL A 118 17.38 1.28 -13.00
N GLN A 119 16.18 1.79 -13.24
CA GLN A 119 15.48 2.67 -12.32
C GLN A 119 14.57 1.85 -11.39
N LEU A 120 14.76 2.00 -10.10
CA LEU A 120 13.89 1.49 -9.05
C LEU A 120 13.00 2.62 -8.55
N VAL A 121 11.70 2.36 -8.50
CA VAL A 121 10.69 3.30 -8.01
C VAL A 121 10.01 2.67 -6.80
N LYS A 122 10.20 3.28 -5.63
CA LYS A 122 9.53 2.92 -4.37
C LYS A 122 8.37 3.87 -4.14
N THR A 123 7.17 3.32 -4.07
CA THR A 123 5.95 4.04 -3.68
C THR A 123 5.42 3.48 -2.37
N VAL A 124 4.83 4.33 -1.54
CA VAL A 124 4.32 3.95 -0.23
C VAL A 124 2.84 4.31 -0.12
N ALA A 125 2.06 3.44 0.51
CA ALA A 125 0.67 3.72 0.81
C ALA A 125 0.25 3.18 2.19
N TRP A 126 -0.37 4.06 2.98
CA TRP A 126 -0.97 3.75 4.26
C TRP A 126 -2.35 3.15 4.10
N TYR A 127 -2.81 2.40 5.08
CA TYR A 127 -4.19 1.94 5.18
C TYR A 127 -4.52 1.53 6.61
N ASP A 128 -5.75 1.83 7.02
CA ASP A 128 -6.33 1.16 8.18
C ASP A 128 -6.70 -0.28 7.76
N ASN A 129 -5.92 -1.24 8.25
CA ASN A 129 -6.10 -2.65 7.92
C ASN A 129 -7.39 -3.25 8.47
N GLU A 130 -8.11 -2.55 9.34
CA GLU A 130 -9.43 -2.94 9.85
C GLU A 130 -10.52 -2.12 9.15
N TYR A 131 -10.57 -0.81 9.43
CA TYR A 131 -11.68 0.05 9.00
C TYR A 131 -11.68 0.31 7.50
N GLY A 132 -10.51 0.58 6.91
CA GLY A 132 -10.35 0.77 5.47
C GLY A 132 -10.73 -0.48 4.69
N PHE A 133 -10.44 -1.67 5.21
CA PHE A 133 -10.85 -2.92 4.57
C PHE A 133 -12.38 -3.14 4.64
N VAL A 134 -13.00 -2.92 5.80
CA VAL A 134 -14.45 -3.08 5.98
C VAL A 134 -15.23 -2.11 5.11
N THR A 135 -14.79 -0.86 4.99
CA THR A 135 -15.43 0.13 4.11
C THR A 135 -15.38 -0.28 2.64
N GLN A 136 -14.27 -0.87 2.16
CA GLN A 136 -14.23 -1.47 0.82
C GLN A 136 -15.24 -2.60 0.64
N LEU A 137 -15.42 -3.46 1.64
CA LEU A 137 -16.42 -4.53 1.57
C LEU A 137 -17.84 -3.97 1.48
N ILE A 138 -18.15 -2.93 2.26
CA ILE A 138 -19.46 -2.25 2.19
C ILE A 138 -19.70 -1.70 0.79
N ARG A 139 -18.72 -1.03 0.18
CA ARG A 139 -18.84 -0.54 -1.21
C ARG A 139 -19.15 -1.66 -2.21
N VAL A 140 -18.52 -2.82 -2.05
CA VAL A 140 -18.82 -4.00 -2.90
C VAL A 140 -20.25 -4.50 -2.66
N LEU A 141 -20.70 -4.55 -1.41
CA LEU A 141 -22.07 -4.95 -1.08
C LEU A 141 -23.11 -3.98 -1.67
N GLU A 142 -22.88 -2.68 -1.55
CA GLU A 142 -23.72 -1.65 -2.18
C GLU A 142 -23.75 -1.79 -3.70
N LYS A 143 -22.62 -2.14 -4.31
CA LYS A 143 -22.55 -2.41 -5.75
C LYS A 143 -23.35 -3.64 -6.16
N PHE A 144 -23.40 -4.68 -5.32
CA PHE A 144 -24.20 -5.88 -5.56
C PHE A 144 -25.70 -5.67 -5.33
N ALA A 145 -26.07 -4.71 -4.48
CA ALA A 145 -27.46 -4.37 -4.20
C ALA A 145 -28.12 -3.50 -5.28
N ARG A 146 -27.34 -2.93 -6.21
CA ARG A 146 -27.81 -2.14 -7.36
C ARG A 146 -27.93 -3.01 -8.61
#